data_AF-A0A255PSR3-F1
#
_entry.id   AF-A0A255PSR3-F1
#
_cell.length_a   1.000
_cell.length_b   1.000
_cell.length_c   1.000
_cell.angle_alpha   90.00
_cell.angle_beta   90.00
_cell.angle_gamma   90.00
#
_symmetry.space_group_name_H-M   'P 1'
#
loop_
_entity.id
_entity.type
_entity.pdbx_description
1 polymer ?
#
loop_
_entity_poly.entity_id
_entity_poly.type
_entity_poly.pdbx_seq_one_letter_code
_entity_poly.pdbx_strand_id
1 'polypeptide(L)'
;MDHSILQATRELLDEVGYRALTVDQVAARAGVGKAAIYRRHGSKAEMVFVATMHEQQLPPWAGTGSLHGDLLALVRAFHARMAAPAARRLAPALIGELAVNPELNARFRDTFLAAEQAAFADIIDQAVARGELAGPVDPAMAHLLLLGSLASALYILDLPVDDAMVTDLAAAAAAGMTALADLHRGDPDGSARPR
;
A
#
# COMPACT_ATOMS: atom_id res chain seq x y z
N MET A 1 -19.09 14.91 -7.43
CA MET A 1 -19.92 14.04 -6.56
C MET A 1 -19.04 13.09 -5.77
N ASP A 2 -18.11 12.39 -6.40
CA ASP A 2 -17.16 11.52 -5.66
C ASP A 2 -16.25 12.34 -4.75
N HIS A 3 -15.70 13.45 -5.27
CA HIS A 3 -14.89 14.37 -4.47
C HIS A 3 -15.59 14.89 -3.20
N SER A 4 -16.90 15.19 -3.24
CA SER A 4 -17.62 15.68 -2.06
C SER A 4 -17.88 14.59 -1.03
N ILE A 5 -18.08 13.33 -1.46
CA ILE A 5 -18.17 12.17 -0.55
C ILE A 5 -16.84 11.94 0.16
N LEU A 6 -15.73 11.95 -0.60
CA LEU A 6 -14.40 11.70 -0.06
C LEU A 6 -13.93 12.84 0.85
N GLN A 7 -14.18 14.09 0.47
CA GLN A 7 -13.91 15.25 1.32
C GLN A 7 -14.71 15.19 2.62
N ALA A 8 -16.03 14.99 2.56
CA ALA A 8 -16.87 14.86 3.75
C ALA A 8 -16.41 13.71 4.66
N THR A 9 -15.96 12.60 4.07
CA THR A 9 -15.42 11.46 4.80
C THR A 9 -14.14 11.85 5.55
N ARG A 10 -13.20 12.58 4.92
CA ARG A 10 -11.98 13.06 5.58
C ARG A 10 -12.27 13.98 6.75
N GLU A 11 -13.11 15.00 6.53
CA GLU A 11 -13.50 15.96 7.57
C GLU A 11 -14.15 15.26 8.78
N LEU A 12 -15.08 14.33 8.53
CA LEU A 12 -15.70 13.54 9.58
C LEU A 12 -14.72 12.63 10.31
N LEU A 13 -13.74 12.05 9.60
CA LEU A 13 -12.71 11.24 10.24
C LEU A 13 -11.85 12.07 11.20
N ASP A 14 -11.54 13.31 10.84
CA ASP A 14 -10.77 14.21 11.69
C ASP A 14 -11.61 14.71 12.88
N GLU A 15 -12.90 14.94 12.70
CA GLU A 15 -13.82 15.40 13.76
C GLU A 15 -14.18 14.32 14.79
N VAL A 16 -14.60 13.14 14.31
CA VAL A 16 -15.23 12.11 15.17
C VAL A 16 -14.47 10.79 15.21
N GLY A 17 -13.47 10.62 14.34
CA GLY A 17 -12.71 9.39 14.21
C GLY A 17 -13.49 8.25 13.52
N TYR A 18 -12.75 7.23 13.09
CA TYR A 18 -13.30 6.10 12.34
C TYR A 18 -14.46 5.40 13.05
N ARG A 19 -14.39 5.19 14.38
CA ARG A 19 -15.43 4.45 15.12
C ARG A 19 -16.78 5.16 15.10
N ALA A 20 -16.81 6.48 15.32
CA ALA A 20 -18.05 7.25 15.42
C ALA A 20 -18.60 7.70 14.05
N LEU A 21 -17.76 7.71 13.00
CA LEU A 21 -18.20 8.04 11.64
C LEU A 21 -19.30 7.09 11.14
N THR A 22 -20.37 7.63 10.56
CA THR A 22 -21.42 6.85 9.88
C THR A 22 -21.60 7.29 8.43
N VAL A 23 -22.10 6.38 7.58
CA VAL A 23 -22.43 6.70 6.19
C VAL A 23 -23.55 7.76 6.11
N ASP A 24 -24.43 7.81 7.12
CA ASP A 24 -25.50 8.82 7.18
C ASP A 24 -24.94 10.22 7.45
N GLN A 25 -23.95 10.34 8.34
CA GLN A 25 -23.24 11.61 8.55
C GLN A 25 -22.55 12.08 7.26
N VAL A 26 -21.88 11.18 6.55
CA VAL A 26 -21.21 11.50 5.28
C VAL A 26 -22.23 11.91 4.22
N ALA A 27 -23.34 11.19 4.09
CA ALA A 27 -24.42 11.52 3.16
C ALA A 27 -24.99 12.92 3.40
N ALA A 28 -25.30 13.24 4.67
CA ALA A 28 -25.79 14.55 5.07
C ALA A 28 -24.77 15.67 4.76
N ARG A 29 -23.49 15.45 5.09
CA ARG A 29 -22.39 16.41 4.85
C ARG A 29 -22.14 16.65 3.36
N ALA A 30 -22.10 15.58 2.57
CA ALA A 30 -21.81 15.64 1.14
C ALA A 30 -23.01 16.05 0.28
N GLY A 31 -24.21 16.22 0.88
CA GLY A 31 -25.43 16.57 0.17
C GLY A 31 -25.92 15.49 -0.80
N VAL A 32 -25.65 14.21 -0.50
CA VAL A 32 -26.02 13.07 -1.35
C VAL A 32 -26.87 12.06 -0.58
N GLY A 33 -27.66 11.25 -1.29
CA GLY A 33 -28.38 10.14 -0.67
C GLY A 33 -27.46 8.99 -0.29
N LYS A 34 -27.76 8.30 0.82
CA LYS A 34 -27.04 7.10 1.30
C LYS A 34 -26.86 6.02 0.21
N ALA A 35 -27.87 5.79 -0.61
CA ALA A 35 -27.82 4.83 -1.71
C ALA A 35 -26.80 5.23 -2.80
N ALA A 36 -26.52 6.52 -2.98
CA ALA A 36 -25.51 6.99 -3.93
C ALA A 36 -24.08 6.74 -3.44
N ILE A 37 -23.87 6.66 -2.12
CA ILE A 37 -22.61 6.25 -1.51
C ILE A 37 -22.42 4.75 -1.68
N TYR A 38 -23.40 3.92 -1.28
CA TYR A 38 -23.26 2.45 -1.37
C TYR A 38 -23.08 1.91 -2.79
N ARG A 39 -23.62 2.58 -3.80
CA ARG A 39 -23.37 2.22 -5.21
C ARG A 39 -21.91 2.41 -5.64
N ARG A 40 -21.17 3.29 -4.96
CA ARG A 40 -19.77 3.64 -5.27
C ARG A 40 -18.78 2.98 -4.32
N HIS A 41 -19.18 2.90 -3.05
CA HIS A 41 -18.42 2.34 -1.96
C HIS A 41 -19.28 1.30 -1.26
N GLY A 42 -18.99 0.02 -1.49
CA GLY A 42 -19.74 -1.12 -0.96
C GLY A 42 -19.72 -1.21 0.56
N SER A 43 -18.80 -0.51 1.25
CA SER A 43 -18.77 -0.43 2.72
C SER A 43 -18.25 0.91 3.26
N LYS A 44 -18.47 1.15 4.56
CA LYS A 44 -17.85 2.29 5.28
C LYS A 44 -16.32 2.21 5.24
N ALA A 45 -15.75 1.02 5.43
CA ALA A 45 -14.30 0.82 5.41
C ALA A 45 -13.72 1.16 4.05
N GLU A 46 -14.39 0.73 2.97
CA GLU A 46 -14.00 1.09 1.62
C GLU A 46 -14.08 2.59 1.36
N MET A 47 -15.20 3.23 1.70
CA MET A 47 -15.37 4.68 1.53
C MET A 47 -14.25 5.45 2.24
N VAL A 48 -13.96 5.07 3.49
CA VAL A 48 -12.88 5.67 4.28
C VAL A 48 -11.51 5.38 3.68
N PHE A 49 -11.29 4.18 3.15
CA PHE A 49 -10.04 3.82 2.48
C PHE A 49 -9.80 4.67 1.23
N VAL A 50 -10.81 4.79 0.36
CA VAL A 50 -10.71 5.63 -0.84
C VAL A 50 -10.45 7.08 -0.46
N ALA A 51 -11.14 7.57 0.58
CA ALA A 51 -10.97 8.93 1.07
C ALA A 51 -9.57 9.16 1.66
N THR A 52 -8.98 8.21 2.37
CA THR A 52 -7.73 8.49 3.12
C THR A 52 -6.46 8.06 2.40
N MET A 53 -6.51 6.95 1.66
CA MET A 53 -5.31 6.26 1.17
C MET A 53 -5.23 6.18 -0.35
N HIS A 54 -6.35 6.05 -1.06
CA HIS A 54 -6.36 5.85 -2.52
C HIS A 54 -6.01 7.11 -3.32
N GLU A 55 -6.45 8.29 -2.89
CA GLU A 55 -6.13 9.54 -3.61
C GLU A 55 -4.72 10.09 -3.31
N GLN A 56 -4.00 9.52 -2.35
CA GLN A 56 -2.64 9.96 -2.08
C GLN A 56 -1.69 9.34 -3.10
N GLN A 57 -1.36 10.10 -4.14
CA GLN A 57 -0.31 9.73 -5.08
C GLN A 57 1.01 9.53 -4.32
N LEU A 58 1.75 8.49 -4.69
CA LEU A 58 3.15 8.41 -4.27
C LEU A 58 3.88 9.60 -4.91
N PRO A 59 4.75 10.31 -4.14
CA PRO A 59 5.55 11.36 -4.73
C PRO A 59 6.37 10.77 -5.90
N PRO A 60 6.60 11.54 -6.97
CA PRO A 60 7.42 11.09 -8.09
C PRO A 60 8.78 10.62 -7.57
N TRP A 61 9.11 9.36 -7.82
CA TRP A 61 10.41 8.82 -7.48
C TRP A 61 11.45 9.34 -8.47
N ALA A 62 12.52 9.95 -7.94
CA ALA A 62 13.58 10.56 -8.75
C ALA A 62 14.82 9.66 -8.91
N GLY A 63 14.83 8.47 -8.30
CA GLY A 63 16.02 7.63 -8.19
C GLY A 63 17.05 8.20 -7.22
N THR A 64 17.61 7.37 -6.34
CA THR A 64 18.77 7.73 -5.51
C THR A 64 20.09 7.25 -6.10
N GLY A 65 20.02 6.46 -7.19
CA GLY A 65 21.19 5.87 -7.86
C GLY A 65 21.65 4.53 -7.29
N SER A 66 20.91 3.93 -6.36
CA SER A 66 21.18 2.57 -5.85
C SER A 66 19.89 1.89 -5.42
N LEU A 67 19.80 0.57 -5.59
CA LEU A 67 18.63 -0.23 -5.19
C LEU A 67 18.31 -0.01 -3.70
N HIS A 68 19.32 -0.08 -2.84
CA HIS A 68 19.12 0.12 -1.41
C HIS A 68 18.58 1.53 -1.10
N GLY A 69 19.13 2.57 -1.73
CA GLY A 69 18.67 3.94 -1.49
C GLY A 69 17.25 4.17 -2.02
N ASP A 70 16.91 3.55 -3.16
CA ASP A 70 15.57 3.60 -3.75
C ASP A 70 14.53 2.94 -2.81
N LEU A 71 14.84 1.74 -2.32
CA LEU A 71 14.00 1.02 -1.37
C LEU A 71 13.89 1.76 -0.03
N LEU A 72 14.99 2.36 0.47
CA LEU A 72 15.01 3.16 1.69
C LEU A 72 14.11 4.41 1.58
N ALA A 73 14.18 5.11 0.45
CA ALA A 73 13.33 6.26 0.17
C ALA A 73 11.85 5.83 0.12
N LEU A 74 11.57 4.70 -0.55
CA LEU A 74 10.22 4.15 -0.66
C LEU A 74 9.65 3.80 0.72
N VAL A 75 10.35 2.99 1.52
CA VAL A 75 9.84 2.56 2.83
C VAL A 75 9.67 3.71 3.80
N ARG A 76 10.50 4.77 3.74
CA ARG A 76 10.31 5.98 4.55
C ARG A 76 9.03 6.71 4.19
N ALA A 77 8.75 6.86 2.89
CA ALA A 77 7.52 7.49 2.41
C ALA A 77 6.27 6.70 2.86
N PHE A 78 6.32 5.37 2.77
CA PHE A 78 5.22 4.51 3.24
C PHE A 78 5.09 4.47 4.75
N HIS A 79 6.19 4.42 5.50
CA HIS A 79 6.17 4.46 6.95
C HIS A 79 5.45 5.71 7.46
N ALA A 80 5.75 6.89 6.91
CA ALA A 80 5.07 8.13 7.28
C ALA A 80 3.55 8.06 7.07
N ARG A 81 3.09 7.40 6.00
CA ARG A 81 1.66 7.21 5.70
C ARG A 81 1.00 6.17 6.59
N MET A 82 1.65 5.02 6.80
CA MET A 82 1.10 3.87 7.53
C MET A 82 1.13 4.08 9.05
N ALA A 83 2.15 4.77 9.56
CA ALA A 83 2.24 5.13 10.98
C ALA A 83 1.30 6.29 11.36
N ALA A 84 0.72 6.99 10.39
CA ALA A 84 -0.21 8.09 10.66
C ALA A 84 -1.36 7.60 11.55
N PRO A 85 -1.80 8.38 12.56
CA PRO A 85 -2.84 7.96 13.50
C PRO A 85 -4.15 7.51 12.81
N ALA A 86 -4.51 8.13 11.69
CA ALA A 86 -5.68 7.75 10.90
C ALA A 86 -5.51 6.36 10.25
N ALA A 87 -4.34 6.08 9.66
CA ALA A 87 -4.03 4.80 9.05
C ALA A 87 -4.00 3.67 10.09
N ARG A 88 -3.32 3.87 11.22
CA ARG A 88 -3.29 2.88 12.33
C ARG A 88 -4.69 2.51 12.85
N ARG A 89 -5.62 3.47 12.87
CA ARG A 89 -7.01 3.23 13.29
C ARG A 89 -7.85 2.51 12.23
N LEU A 90 -7.55 2.74 10.95
CA LEU A 90 -8.33 2.21 9.83
C LEU A 90 -7.88 0.82 9.38
N ALA A 91 -6.56 0.58 9.35
CA ALA A 91 -5.97 -0.59 8.71
C ALA A 91 -6.55 -1.93 9.24
N PRO A 92 -6.70 -2.16 10.56
CA PRO A 92 -7.26 -3.43 11.04
C PRO A 92 -8.70 -3.67 10.56
N ALA A 93 -9.53 -2.62 10.53
CA ALA A 93 -10.92 -2.73 10.06
C ALA A 93 -10.98 -3.01 8.56
N LEU A 94 -10.13 -2.35 7.76
CA LEU A 94 -10.04 -2.60 6.33
C LEU A 94 -9.54 -4.03 6.04
N ILE A 95 -8.50 -4.50 6.72
CA ILE A 95 -7.97 -5.87 6.58
C ILE A 95 -9.06 -6.90 6.87
N GLY A 96 -9.85 -6.71 7.94
CA GLY A 96 -10.99 -7.57 8.26
C GLY A 96 -12.04 -7.60 7.15
N GLU A 97 -12.38 -6.45 6.56
CA GLU A 97 -13.35 -6.35 5.47
C GLU A 97 -12.84 -6.96 4.16
N LEU A 98 -11.56 -6.78 3.84
CA LEU A 98 -10.91 -7.40 2.66
C LEU A 98 -10.96 -8.93 2.69
N ALA A 99 -11.01 -9.54 3.89
CA ALA A 99 -11.09 -11.00 4.04
C ALA A 99 -12.48 -11.58 3.75
N VAL A 100 -13.55 -10.79 3.94
CA VAL A 100 -14.94 -11.26 3.82
C VAL A 100 -15.69 -10.65 2.63
N ASN A 101 -15.12 -9.64 1.96
CA ASN A 101 -15.70 -8.97 0.80
C ASN A 101 -14.79 -9.11 -0.44
N PRO A 102 -15.03 -10.13 -1.31
CA PRO A 102 -14.21 -10.38 -2.49
C PRO A 102 -14.17 -9.22 -3.50
N GLU A 103 -15.27 -8.47 -3.65
CA GLU A 103 -15.35 -7.33 -4.58
C GLU A 103 -14.53 -6.14 -4.09
N LEU A 104 -14.55 -5.88 -2.78
CA LEU A 104 -13.65 -4.91 -2.16
C LEU A 104 -12.18 -5.34 -2.30
N ASN A 105 -11.89 -6.62 -2.06
CA ASN A 105 -10.54 -7.16 -2.21
C ASN A 105 -10.00 -6.99 -3.64
N ALA A 106 -10.79 -7.37 -4.65
CA ALA A 106 -10.43 -7.20 -6.05
C ALA A 106 -10.11 -5.73 -6.37
N ARG A 107 -10.99 -4.79 -5.98
CA ARG A 107 -10.75 -3.36 -6.21
C ARG A 107 -9.52 -2.85 -5.48
N PHE A 108 -9.31 -3.26 -4.23
CA PHE A 108 -8.10 -2.90 -3.46
C PHE A 108 -6.82 -3.39 -4.15
N ARG A 109 -6.83 -4.61 -4.69
CA ARG A 109 -5.71 -5.18 -5.46
C ARG A 109 -5.48 -4.42 -6.76
N ASP A 110 -6.53 -4.22 -7.55
CA ASP A 110 -6.45 -3.67 -8.91
C ASP A 110 -6.14 -2.17 -8.94
N THR A 111 -6.29 -1.48 -7.82
CA THR A 111 -6.04 -0.04 -7.71
C THR A 111 -4.84 0.26 -6.84
N PHE A 112 -4.98 0.05 -5.53
CA PHE A 112 -3.99 0.45 -4.55
C PHE A 112 -2.73 -0.40 -4.61
N LEU A 113 -2.86 -1.73 -4.51
CA LEU A 113 -1.68 -2.60 -4.58
C LEU A 113 -1.02 -2.56 -5.95
N ALA A 114 -1.80 -2.45 -7.03
CA ALA A 114 -1.26 -2.28 -8.37
C ALA A 114 -0.40 -1.00 -8.49
N ALA A 115 -0.83 0.12 -7.90
CA ALA A 115 -0.04 1.35 -7.89
C ALA A 115 1.26 1.21 -7.07
N GLU A 116 1.21 0.55 -5.90
CA GLU A 116 2.43 0.29 -5.12
C GLU A 116 3.39 -0.65 -5.86
N GLN A 117 2.88 -1.71 -6.49
CA GLN A 117 3.68 -2.64 -7.28
C GLN A 117 4.28 -1.99 -8.54
N ALA A 118 3.60 -1.02 -9.14
CA ALA A 118 4.17 -0.24 -10.24
C ALA A 118 5.44 0.53 -9.80
N ALA A 119 5.42 1.14 -8.61
CA ALA A 119 6.60 1.81 -8.06
C ALA A 119 7.77 0.83 -7.81
N PHE A 120 7.48 -0.40 -7.37
CA PHE A 120 8.51 -1.44 -7.29
C PHE A 120 9.04 -1.86 -8.66
N ALA A 121 8.18 -1.97 -9.67
CA ALA A 121 8.58 -2.32 -11.03
C ALA A 121 9.59 -1.29 -11.57
N ASP A 122 9.31 0.00 -11.39
CA ASP A 122 10.22 1.08 -11.81
C ASP A 122 11.59 0.99 -11.11
N ILE A 123 11.61 0.74 -9.79
CA ILE A 123 12.87 0.58 -9.03
C ILE A 123 13.65 -0.65 -9.51
N ILE A 124 12.96 -1.77 -9.74
CA ILE A 124 13.56 -3.02 -10.21
C ILE A 124 14.20 -2.82 -11.58
N ASP A 125 13.48 -2.20 -12.52
CA ASP A 125 13.96 -1.95 -13.87
C ASP A 125 15.23 -1.10 -13.86
N GLN A 126 15.27 -0.04 -13.04
CA GLN A 126 16.46 0.79 -12.91
C GLN A 126 17.62 0.05 -12.23
N ALA A 127 17.35 -0.77 -11.21
CA ALA A 127 18.40 -1.57 -10.56
C ALA A 127 19.00 -2.61 -11.51
N VAL A 128 18.19 -3.22 -12.38
CA VAL A 128 18.67 -4.11 -13.46
C VAL A 128 19.49 -3.30 -14.47
N ALA A 129 19.02 -2.13 -14.90
CA ALA A 129 19.75 -1.28 -15.84
C ALA A 129 21.12 -0.83 -15.30
N ARG A 130 21.24 -0.65 -13.98
CA ARG A 130 22.51 -0.35 -13.29
C ARG A 130 23.38 -1.58 -13.00
N GLY A 131 22.87 -2.80 -13.26
CA GLY A 131 23.56 -4.06 -12.98
C GLY A 131 23.62 -4.43 -11.49
N GLU A 132 22.82 -3.78 -10.64
CA GLU A 132 22.70 -4.13 -9.21
C GLU A 132 21.87 -5.39 -8.99
N LEU A 133 20.92 -5.67 -9.88
CA LEU A 133 20.16 -6.91 -9.92
C LEU A 133 20.58 -7.76 -11.12
N ALA A 134 20.67 -9.06 -10.86
CA ALA A 134 21.01 -10.07 -11.84
C ALA A 134 20.00 -10.23 -13.00
N GLY A 135 18.77 -9.79 -12.76
CA GLY A 135 17.60 -9.90 -13.62
C GLY A 135 16.39 -9.32 -12.89
N PRO A 136 15.23 -9.26 -13.56
CA PRO A 136 14.01 -8.73 -12.95
C PRO A 136 13.53 -9.63 -11.81
N VAL A 137 12.97 -8.99 -10.78
CA VAL A 137 12.28 -9.65 -9.66
C VAL A 137 10.79 -9.36 -9.80
N ASP A 138 9.95 -10.27 -9.35
CA ASP A 138 8.50 -10.03 -9.29
C ASP A 138 8.20 -8.83 -8.35
N PRO A 139 7.56 -7.74 -8.84
CA PRO A 139 7.21 -6.59 -8.02
C PRO A 139 6.33 -6.94 -6.81
N ALA A 140 5.47 -7.95 -6.93
CA ALA A 140 4.65 -8.41 -5.81
C ALA A 140 5.51 -9.03 -4.69
N MET A 141 6.61 -9.70 -5.04
CA MET A 141 7.55 -10.24 -4.07
C MET A 141 8.40 -9.15 -3.43
N ALA A 142 8.89 -8.18 -4.22
CA ALA A 142 9.61 -7.02 -3.69
C ALA A 142 8.74 -6.20 -2.71
N HIS A 143 7.46 -6.00 -3.07
CA HIS A 143 6.47 -5.39 -2.19
C HIS A 143 6.32 -6.19 -0.89
N LEU A 144 6.14 -7.51 -0.96
CA LEU A 144 5.96 -8.35 0.22
C LEU A 144 7.16 -8.26 1.17
N LEU A 145 8.38 -8.27 0.62
CA LEU A 145 9.63 -8.17 1.38
C LEU A 145 9.77 -6.83 2.13
N LEU A 146 9.28 -5.73 1.55
CA LEU A 146 9.47 -4.38 2.11
C LEU A 146 8.21 -3.80 2.77
N LEU A 147 7.12 -3.64 2.01
CA LEU A 147 5.89 -3.04 2.55
C LEU A 147 5.05 -4.05 3.30
N GLY A 148 5.07 -5.33 2.89
CA GLY A 148 4.39 -6.39 3.62
C GLY A 148 4.96 -6.59 5.03
N SER A 149 6.30 -6.58 5.15
CA SER A 149 6.99 -6.64 6.44
C SER A 149 6.76 -5.37 7.29
N LEU A 150 6.82 -4.18 6.70
CA LEU A 150 6.45 -2.93 7.39
C LEU A 150 4.99 -2.95 7.89
N ALA A 151 4.05 -3.40 7.06
CA ALA A 151 2.64 -3.51 7.43
C ALA A 151 2.43 -4.50 8.59
N SER A 152 3.12 -5.64 8.54
CA SER A 152 3.08 -6.64 9.61
C SER A 152 3.62 -6.07 10.92
N ALA A 153 4.77 -5.37 10.87
CA ALA A 153 5.33 -4.72 12.04
C ALA A 153 4.35 -3.71 12.67
N LEU A 154 3.70 -2.88 11.85
CA LEU A 154 2.80 -1.83 12.33
C LEU A 154 1.43 -2.33 12.81
N TYR A 155 0.84 -3.31 12.13
CA TYR A 155 -0.58 -3.64 12.28
C TYR A 155 -0.85 -5.02 12.86
N ILE A 156 0.14 -5.91 12.85
CA ILE A 156 0.00 -7.30 13.33
C ILE A 156 0.84 -7.51 14.58
N LEU A 157 2.14 -7.19 14.49
CA LEU A 157 3.10 -7.43 15.56
C LEU A 157 3.18 -6.27 16.57
N ASP A 158 2.65 -5.10 16.21
CA ASP A 158 2.71 -3.84 16.98
C ASP A 158 4.14 -3.50 17.45
N LEU A 159 5.12 -3.70 16.56
CA LEU A 159 6.52 -3.39 16.81
C LEU A 159 6.75 -1.88 16.68
N PRO A 160 7.64 -1.30 17.51
CA PRO A 160 8.11 0.06 17.29
C PRO A 160 8.88 0.13 15.96
N VAL A 161 8.48 1.05 15.09
CA VAL A 161 9.15 1.31 13.81
C VAL A 161 9.97 2.60 13.94
N ASP A 162 11.26 2.44 14.26
CA ASP A 162 12.22 3.54 14.26
C ASP A 162 13.05 3.58 12.96
N ASP A 163 13.92 4.57 12.81
CA ASP A 163 14.73 4.73 11.58
C ASP A 163 15.71 3.57 11.37
N ALA A 164 16.15 2.92 12.45
CA ALA A 164 17.00 1.73 12.37
C ALA A 164 16.23 0.57 11.73
N MET A 165 15.01 0.28 12.21
CA MET A 165 14.20 -0.77 11.62
C MET A 165 13.81 -0.47 10.16
N VAL A 166 13.51 0.80 9.83
CA VAL A 166 13.23 1.21 8.44
C VAL A 166 14.45 0.96 7.54
N THR A 167 15.66 1.25 8.03
CA THR A 167 16.92 0.99 7.32
C THR A 167 17.17 -0.50 7.15
N ASP A 168 16.94 -1.29 8.20
CA ASP A 168 17.09 -2.75 8.17
C ASP A 168 16.11 -3.41 7.22
N LEU A 169 14.85 -2.96 7.17
CA LEU A 169 13.85 -3.45 6.22
C LEU A 169 14.27 -3.17 4.78
N ALA A 170 14.81 -1.98 4.48
CA ALA A 170 15.32 -1.66 3.15
C ALA A 170 16.53 -2.51 2.77
N ALA A 171 17.45 -2.75 3.71
CA ALA A 171 18.62 -3.61 3.50
C ALA A 171 18.21 -5.08 3.28
N ALA A 172 17.29 -5.60 4.10
CA ALA A 172 16.77 -6.96 3.99
C ALA A 172 16.01 -7.17 2.67
N ALA A 173 15.19 -6.20 2.26
CA ALA A 173 14.50 -6.25 0.97
C ALA A 173 15.48 -6.24 -0.21
N ALA A 174 16.51 -5.36 -0.19
CA ALA A 174 17.54 -5.34 -1.21
C ALA A 174 18.27 -6.70 -1.33
N ALA A 175 18.72 -7.25 -0.20
CA ALA A 175 19.40 -8.55 -0.16
C ALA A 175 18.49 -9.69 -0.65
N GLY A 176 17.22 -9.70 -0.22
CA GLY A 176 16.23 -10.68 -0.67
C GLY A 176 15.97 -10.59 -2.18
N MET A 177 15.86 -9.38 -2.73
CA MET A 177 15.69 -9.15 -4.16
C MET A 177 16.91 -9.61 -4.96
N THR A 178 18.14 -9.32 -4.50
CA THR A 178 19.36 -9.83 -5.13
C THR A 178 19.38 -11.36 -5.15
N ALA A 179 19.06 -12.00 -4.02
CA ALA A 179 19.00 -13.46 -3.93
C ALA A 179 17.95 -14.05 -4.88
N LEU A 180 16.76 -13.44 -4.97
CA LEU A 180 15.72 -13.86 -5.92
C LEU A 180 16.15 -13.68 -7.37
N ALA A 181 16.82 -12.58 -7.70
CA ALA A 181 17.32 -12.35 -9.05
C ALA A 181 18.40 -13.38 -9.45
N ASP A 182 19.30 -13.73 -8.52
CA ASP A 182 20.33 -14.74 -8.74
C ASP A 182 19.76 -16.15 -8.89
N LEU A 183 18.72 -16.50 -8.12
CA LEU A 183 18.03 -17.79 -8.24
C LEU A 183 17.40 -17.97 -9.63
N HIS A 184 16.73 -16.93 -10.15
CA HIS A 184 16.08 -16.99 -11.47
C HIS A 184 17.07 -16.84 -12.64
N ARG A 185 18.27 -16.28 -12.42
CA ARG A 185 19.34 -16.27 -13.43
C ARG A 185 19.74 -17.70 -13.85
N GLY A 186 19.59 -18.68 -12.95
CA GLY A 186 19.88 -20.09 -13.20
C GLY A 186 18.76 -20.89 -13.89
N ASP A 187 17.57 -20.30 -14.06
CA ASP A 187 16.38 -20.98 -14.62
C ASP A 187 15.85 -20.26 -15.88
N PRO A 188 16.48 -20.46 -17.05
CA PRO A 188 16.10 -19.81 -18.30
C PRO A 188 14.75 -20.27 -18.88
N ASP A 189 14.19 -21.39 -18.38
CA ASP A 189 12.89 -21.93 -18.80
C ASP A 189 11.93 -21.88 -17.61
N GLY A 190 11.22 -20.75 -17.44
CA GLY A 190 10.25 -20.50 -16.37
C GLY A 190 9.13 -21.53 -16.31
N SER A 191 9.41 -22.70 -15.75
CA SER A 191 8.46 -23.78 -15.56
C SER A 191 7.80 -23.65 -14.19
N ALA A 192 6.48 -23.43 -14.27
CA ALA A 192 5.50 -23.44 -13.18
C ALA A 192 5.43 -22.22 -12.25
N ARG A 193 4.66 -21.21 -12.68
CA ARG A 193 3.69 -20.58 -11.77
C ARG A 193 2.30 -21.15 -12.08
N PRO A 194 1.64 -21.86 -11.14
CA PRO A 194 0.22 -22.17 -11.29
C PRO A 194 -0.61 -20.89 -11.12
N ARG A 195 -1.67 -20.80 -11.92
CA ARG A 195 -2.67 -19.72 -11.91
C ARG A 195 -3.47 -19.68 -10.62
#